data_AF-A0A5S4GAD7-F1
#
_entry.id   AF-A0A5S4GAD7-F1
#
_cell.length_a   1.000
_cell.length_b   1.000
_cell.length_c   1.000
_cell.angle_alpha   90.00
_cell.angle_beta   90.00
_cell.angle_gamma   90.00
#
_symmetry.space_group_name_H-M   'P 1'
#
loop_
_entity.id
_entity.type
_entity.pdbx_description
1 polymer ?
#
loop_
_entity_poly.entity_id
_entity_poly.type
_entity_poly.pdbx_seq_one_letter_code
_entity_poly.pdbx_strand_id
1 'polypeptide(L)'
;MAAKNIFFLLGAIKDTEGASTPPALTSDPGTSIFIVECPPGDGPALHAHLKTRETFMPITGTWQILYGDRGERPPPRADGHDRRAAGVTRAFKNVSGQLLGRKPSTPGAPRQIRLKPPT
;
A
#
# COMPACT_ATOMS: atom_id res chain seq x y z
N MET A 1 -2.36 13.35 1.36
CA MET A 1 -2.32 13.11 -0.10
C MET A 1 -2.09 11.62 -0.33
N ALA A 2 -2.47 11.10 -1.50
CA ALA A 2 -2.30 9.69 -1.87
C ALA A 2 -0.90 9.44 -2.49
N ALA A 3 -0.67 8.22 -3.00
CA ALA A 3 0.60 7.79 -3.62
C ALA A 3 1.22 8.82 -4.57
N LYS A 4 2.56 8.97 -4.54
CA LYS A 4 3.32 9.79 -5.49
C LYS A 4 3.50 9.07 -6.82
N ASN A 5 3.94 7.81 -6.76
CA ASN A 5 4.10 6.96 -7.93
C ASN A 5 3.40 5.62 -7.68
N ILE A 6 2.74 5.10 -8.72
CA ILE A 6 2.12 3.77 -8.73
C ILE A 6 2.67 3.04 -9.94
N PHE A 7 3.36 1.93 -9.69
CA PHE A 7 3.86 1.03 -10.73
C PHE A 7 2.97 -0.21 -10.76
N PHE A 8 2.22 -0.38 -11.85
CA PHE A 8 1.39 -1.57 -12.05
C PHE A 8 2.27 -2.72 -12.54
N LEU A 9 2.61 -3.64 -11.64
CA LEU A 9 3.57 -4.70 -11.95
C LEU A 9 2.89 -5.91 -12.61
N LEU A 10 1.78 -6.38 -12.03
CA LEU A 10 1.06 -7.57 -12.49
C LEU A 10 -0.44 -7.30 -12.46
N GLY A 11 -1.17 -7.62 -13.52
CA GLY A 11 -2.64 -7.59 -13.52
C GLY A 11 -3.25 -8.05 -14.83
N ALA A 12 -4.55 -8.32 -14.84
CA ALA A 12 -5.27 -8.56 -16.09
C ALA A 12 -5.49 -7.25 -16.85
N ILE A 13 -5.33 -7.26 -18.17
CA ILE A 13 -5.53 -6.05 -19.01
C ILE A 13 -6.94 -5.48 -18.84
N LYS A 14 -7.95 -6.35 -18.69
CA LYS A 14 -9.34 -5.91 -18.47
C LYS A 14 -9.57 -5.25 -17.10
N ASP A 15 -8.72 -5.53 -16.11
CA ASP A 15 -8.81 -4.96 -14.76
C ASP A 15 -8.03 -3.63 -14.63
N THR A 16 -7.55 -3.09 -15.76
CA THR A 16 -6.79 -1.83 -15.83
C THR A 16 -7.66 -0.59 -15.94
N GLU A 17 -8.98 -0.72 -15.95
CA GLU A 17 -9.87 0.45 -15.98
C GLU A 17 -9.58 1.39 -14.80
N GLY A 18 -9.03 2.57 -15.12
CA GLY A 18 -8.60 3.59 -14.14
C GLY A 18 -7.11 3.57 -13.76
N ALA A 19 -6.31 2.64 -14.28
CA ALA A 19 -4.85 2.70 -14.17
C ALA A 19 -4.27 3.63 -15.23
N SER A 20 -3.34 4.49 -14.84
CA SER A 20 -2.65 5.41 -15.75
C SER A 20 -1.61 4.73 -16.65
N THR A 21 -1.27 3.48 -16.37
CA THR A 21 -0.37 2.65 -17.18
C THR A 21 -0.82 1.19 -17.19
N PRO A 22 -0.59 0.44 -18.29
CA PRO A 22 -0.84 -1.00 -18.32
C PRO A 22 0.12 -1.75 -17.38
N PRO A 23 -0.23 -2.97 -16.94
CA PRO A 23 0.63 -3.74 -16.08
C PRO A 23 1.88 -4.22 -16.86
N ALA A 24 3.02 -4.27 -16.18
CA ALA A 24 4.26 -4.77 -16.79
C ALA A 24 4.19 -6.28 -17.12
N LEU A 25 3.38 -7.03 -16.37
CA LEU A 25 3.11 -8.46 -16.56
C LEU A 25 1.60 -8.70 -16.56
N THR A 26 1.12 -9.57 -17.44
CA THR A 26 -0.29 -9.95 -17.47
C THR A 26 -0.58 -11.09 -16.48
N SER A 27 -1.78 -11.10 -15.91
CA SER A 27 -2.28 -12.19 -15.08
C SER A 27 -3.73 -12.53 -15.41
N ASP A 28 -4.23 -13.59 -14.77
CA ASP A 28 -5.65 -13.85 -14.71
C ASP A 28 -6.42 -12.72 -14.01
N PRO A 29 -7.70 -12.54 -14.35
CA PRO A 29 -8.60 -11.59 -13.71
C PRO A 29 -8.62 -11.71 -12.18
N GLY A 30 -8.76 -10.57 -11.51
CA GLY A 30 -8.90 -10.48 -10.06
C GLY A 30 -7.57 -10.50 -9.30
N THR A 31 -6.44 -10.77 -9.97
CA THR A 31 -5.11 -10.66 -9.36
C THR A 31 -4.46 -9.35 -9.76
N SER A 32 -3.90 -8.60 -8.80
CA SER A 32 -3.04 -7.45 -9.11
C SER A 32 -1.92 -7.24 -8.10
N ILE A 33 -0.78 -6.78 -8.60
CA ILE A 33 0.39 -6.35 -7.81
C ILE A 33 0.77 -4.94 -8.22
N PHE A 34 0.84 -4.06 -7.24
CA PHE A 34 1.34 -2.70 -7.41
C PHE A 34 2.57 -2.48 -6.53
N ILE A 35 3.56 -1.75 -7.05
CA ILE A 35 4.59 -1.11 -6.23
C ILE A 35 4.21 0.36 -6.12
N VAL A 36 4.18 0.88 -4.89
CA VAL A 36 3.71 2.24 -4.64
C VAL A 36 4.78 3.02 -3.88
N GLU A 37 5.02 4.24 -4.31
CA GLU A 37 5.82 5.21 -3.57
C GLU A 37 4.91 6.23 -2.88
N CYS A 38 5.19 6.51 -1.61
CA CYS A 38 4.47 7.53 -0.86
C CYS A 38 5.46 8.44 -0.13
N PRO A 39 5.33 9.77 -0.21
CA PRO A 39 6.16 10.68 0.56
C PRO A 39 5.96 10.50 2.07
N PRO A 40 6.97 10.84 2.91
CA PRO A 40 6.77 10.92 4.36
C PRO A 40 5.58 11.80 4.75
N GLY A 41 4.73 11.29 5.63
CA GLY A 41 3.51 11.95 6.09
C GLY A 41 2.26 11.65 5.26
N ASP A 42 2.40 11.05 4.09
CA ASP A 42 1.28 10.71 3.21
C ASP A 42 0.85 9.25 3.31
N GLY A 43 -0.31 8.95 2.73
CA GLY A 43 -0.93 7.65 2.75
C GLY A 43 -2.41 7.68 2.33
N PRO A 44 -2.98 6.57 1.85
CA PRO A 44 -4.41 6.49 1.59
C PRO A 44 -5.23 6.77 2.86
N ALA A 45 -6.39 7.41 2.68
CA ALA A 45 -7.37 7.58 3.75
C ALA A 45 -7.88 6.24 4.29
N LEU A 46 -8.52 6.27 5.45
CA LEU A 46 -9.14 5.11 6.06
C LEU A 46 -10.25 4.56 5.15
N HIS A 47 -10.12 3.32 4.68
CA HIS A 47 -11.08 2.69 3.77
C HIS A 47 -11.05 1.16 3.90
N ALA A 48 -12.08 0.50 3.36
CA ALA A 48 -12.16 -0.96 3.23
C ALA A 48 -12.33 -1.37 1.76
N HIS A 49 -11.78 -2.53 1.39
CA HIS A 49 -12.13 -3.19 0.13
C HIS A 49 -13.17 -4.27 0.46
N LEU A 50 -14.39 -4.13 -0.06
CA LEU A 50 -15.51 -5.02 0.30
C LEU A 50 -15.41 -6.40 -0.34
N LYS A 51 -14.81 -6.48 -1.53
CA LYS A 51 -14.66 -7.72 -2.28
C LYS A 51 -13.22 -8.21 -2.21
N THR A 52 -12.26 -7.32 -2.44
CA THR A 52 -10.84 -7.68 -2.57
C THR A 52 -10.15 -7.92 -1.23
N ARG A 53 -9.42 -9.03 -1.12
CA ARG A 53 -8.39 -9.21 -0.08
C ARG A 53 -7.14 -8.45 -0.48
N GLU A 54 -6.41 -7.95 0.50
CA GLU A 54 -5.24 -7.14 0.21
C GLU A 54 -4.10 -7.45 1.17
N THR A 55 -2.90 -7.63 0.63
CA THR A 55 -1.67 -7.74 1.40
C THR A 55 -0.79 -6.56 1.10
N PHE A 56 -0.31 -5.94 2.16
CA PHE A 56 0.60 -4.82 2.13
C PHE A 56 1.96 -5.27 2.65
N MET A 57 3.03 -4.87 1.97
CA MET A 57 4.38 -5.21 2.38
C MET A 57 5.28 -3.99 2.19
N PRO A 58 5.79 -3.38 3.27
CA PRO A 58 6.86 -2.40 3.17
C PRO A 58 8.07 -2.99 2.44
N ILE A 59 8.61 -2.27 1.45
CA ILE A 59 9.92 -2.59 0.85
C ILE A 59 10.98 -1.72 1.53
N THR A 60 10.70 -0.42 1.70
CA THR A 60 11.58 0.53 2.37
C THR A 60 10.77 1.50 3.25
N GLY A 61 11.48 2.17 4.17
CA GLY A 61 10.92 3.15 5.09
C GLY A 61 10.16 2.53 6.27
N THR A 62 9.51 3.40 7.04
CA THR A 62 8.71 3.01 8.21
C THR A 62 7.26 3.40 8.00
N TRP A 63 6.37 2.45 8.26
CA TRP A 63 4.95 2.60 7.98
C TRP A 63 4.11 2.42 9.24
N GLN A 64 3.13 3.29 9.39
CA GLN A 64 2.06 3.13 10.36
C GLN A 64 0.85 2.57 9.64
N ILE A 65 0.21 1.61 10.28
CA ILE A 65 -1.02 0.99 9.79
C ILE A 65 -2.12 1.39 10.76
N LEU A 66 -3.24 1.88 10.26
CA LEU A 66 -4.44 2.17 11.06
C LEU A 66 -5.46 1.07 10.79
N TYR A 67 -6.19 0.62 11.81
CA TYR A 67 -7.23 -0.40 11.68
C TYR A 67 -8.56 0.03 12.30
N GLY A 68 -9.60 -0.69 11.92
CA GLY A 68 -10.97 -0.51 12.39
C GLY A 68 -11.60 0.81 11.97
N ASP A 69 -12.88 0.95 12.32
CA ASP A 69 -13.73 2.00 11.76
C ASP A 69 -13.36 3.39 12.31
N ARG A 70 -12.58 3.44 13.39
CA ARG A 70 -12.09 4.68 13.98
C ARG A 70 -10.59 4.92 13.78
N GLY A 71 -9.89 4.04 13.04
CA GLY A 71 -8.46 4.18 12.77
C GLY A 71 -7.60 3.98 14.02
N GLU A 72 -7.91 2.95 14.80
CA GLU A 72 -7.08 2.50 15.93
C GLU A 72 -5.64 2.25 15.49
N ARG A 73 -4.68 2.61 16.37
CA ARG A 73 -3.25 2.67 16.07
C ARG A 73 -2.47 1.57 16.77
N PRO A 74 -2.02 0.51 16.06
CA PRO A 74 -0.93 -0.31 16.53
C PRO A 74 0.38 0.49 16.50
N PRO A 75 1.40 0.06 17.25
CA PRO A 75 2.74 0.61 17.11
C PRO A 75 3.24 0.51 15.64
N PRO A 76 3.99 1.51 15.15
CA PRO A 76 4.59 1.46 13.81
C PRO A 76 5.43 0.20 13.61
N ARG A 77 5.40 -0.37 12.41
CA ARG A 77 6.16 -1.58 12.08
C ARG A 77 7.19 -1.26 10.99
N ALA A 78 8.40 -1.78 11.16
CA ALA A 78 9.51 -1.57 10.22
C ALA A 78 9.68 -2.74 9.24
N ASP A 79 9.13 -3.93 9.54
CA ASP A 79 9.58 -5.20 8.97
C ASP A 79 8.45 -6.23 8.72
N GLY A 80 7.18 -5.83 8.85
CA GLY A 80 6.06 -6.77 8.80
C GLY A 80 5.29 -6.77 7.47
N HIS A 81 5.10 -7.96 6.89
CA HIS A 81 4.01 -8.21 5.94
C HIS A 81 2.67 -8.07 6.65
N ASP A 82 1.72 -7.39 6.00
CA ASP A 82 0.43 -7.10 6.59
C ASP A 82 -0.72 -7.56 5.68
N ARG A 83 -1.34 -8.70 6.03
CA ARG A 83 -2.45 -9.30 5.27
C ARG A 83 -3.79 -8.85 5.83
N ARG A 84 -4.75 -8.52 4.95
CA ARG A 84 -6.07 -8.02 5.32
C ARG A 84 -7.19 -8.78 4.62
N ALA A 85 -8.19 -9.18 5.42
CA ALA A 85 -9.45 -9.72 4.94
C ALA A 85 -10.28 -8.62 4.28
N ALA A 86 -11.18 -9.03 3.38
CA ALA A 86 -12.16 -8.12 2.80
C ALA A 86 -13.07 -7.54 3.91
N GLY A 87 -13.54 -6.31 3.71
CA GLY A 87 -14.43 -5.61 4.65
C GLY A 87 -13.75 -4.98 5.86
N VAL A 88 -12.46 -5.23 6.11
CA VAL A 88 -11.74 -4.58 7.21
C VAL A 88 -11.34 -3.16 6.81
N THR A 89 -11.69 -2.17 7.63
CA THR A 89 -11.28 -0.77 7.47
C THR A 89 -9.81 -0.59 7.86
N ARG A 90 -9.03 0.09 7.01
CA ARG A 90 -7.59 0.31 7.22
C ARG A 90 -7.04 1.51 6.46
N ALA A 91 -5.92 2.04 6.93
CA ALA A 91 -5.08 3.00 6.22
C ALA A 91 -3.60 2.68 6.44
N PHE A 92 -2.76 3.12 5.51
CA PHE A 92 -1.31 3.01 5.59
C PHE A 92 -0.74 4.41 5.50
N LYS A 93 0.16 4.78 6.41
CA LYS A 93 0.79 6.09 6.44
C LYS A 93 2.29 5.90 6.47
N ASN A 94 2.99 6.55 5.55
CA ASN A 94 4.44 6.63 5.62
C ASN A 94 4.83 7.57 6.76
N VAL A 95 5.49 7.02 7.79
CA VAL A 95 5.97 7.77 8.96
C VAL A 95 7.49 7.85 9.01
N SER A 96 8.15 7.54 7.90
CA SER A 96 9.61 7.67 7.77
C SER A 96 10.05 9.10 8.13
N GLY A 97 11.07 9.22 8.97
CA GLY A 97 11.58 10.51 9.45
C GLY A 97 10.68 11.26 10.44
N GLN A 98 9.47 10.77 10.72
CA GLN A 98 8.61 11.28 11.81
C GLN A 98 8.89 10.58 13.14
N LEU A 99 9.46 9.37 13.08
CA LEU A 99 9.95 8.65 14.24
C LEU A 99 11.44 9.01 14.41
N LEU A 100 11.76 9.76 15.48
CA LEU A 100 13.11 10.07 15.99
C LEU A 100 13.95 11.15 15.27
N GLY A 101 13.38 12.16 14.62
CA GLY A 101 14.18 13.29 14.08
C GLY A 101 15.30 12.89 13.11
N ARG A 102 15.28 11.64 12.62
CA ARG A 102 16.24 11.10 11.67
C ARG A 102 15.81 11.54 10.28
N LYS A 103 16.71 12.19 9.53
CA LYS A 103 16.51 12.37 8.10
C LYS A 103 16.28 11.00 7.45
N PRO A 104 15.40 10.89 6.43
CA PRO A 104 15.22 9.64 5.69
C PRO A 104 16.59 9.09 5.26
N SER A 105 16.90 7.87 5.66
CA SER A 105 18.22 7.25 5.43
C SER A 105 18.45 6.83 3.97
N THR A 106 17.46 7.00 3.10
CA THR A 106 17.50 6.50 1.73
C THR A 106 17.05 7.61 0.77
N PRO A 107 17.83 7.95 -0.26
CA PRO A 107 17.38 8.83 -1.33
C PRO A 107 16.19 8.17 -2.06
N GLY A 108 15.04 8.85 -2.09
CA GLY A 108 13.83 8.36 -2.75
C GLY A 108 12.63 8.21 -1.81
N ALA A 109 11.42 8.25 -2.37
CA ALA A 109 10.20 8.04 -1.60
C ALA A 109 10.12 6.56 -1.16
N PRO A 110 9.78 6.27 0.11
CA PRO A 110 9.58 4.90 0.58
C PRO A 110 8.59 4.11 -0.26
N ARG A 111 8.90 2.82 -0.45
CA ARG A 111 8.18 1.90 -1.34
C ARG A 111 7.46 0.80 -0.57
N GLN A 112 6.33 0.38 -1.11
CA GLN A 112 5.51 -0.73 -0.62
C GLN A 112 4.96 -1.57 -1.77
N ILE A 113 4.72 -2.86 -1.53
CA ILE A 113 3.95 -3.74 -2.42
C ILE A 113 2.51 -3.82 -1.93
N ARG A 114 1.57 -3.72 -2.87
CA ARG A 114 0.14 -3.95 -2.67
C ARG A 114 -0.29 -5.12 -3.54
N LEU A 115 -0.50 -6.28 -2.91
CA LEU A 115 -0.98 -7.51 -3.56
C LEU A 115 -2.46 -7.69 -3.29
N LYS A 116 -3.24 -7.90 -4.36
CA LYS A 116 -4.66 -8.20 -4.33
C LYS A 116 -4.89 -9.54 -5.03
N PRO A 117 -5.05 -10.65 -4.32
CA PRO A 117 -5.42 -11.93 -4.93
C PRO A 117 -6.87 -11.92 -5.44
N PRO A 118 -7.23 -12.86 -6.32
CA PRO A 118 -8.59 -12.99 -6.81
C PRO A 118 -9.53 -13.32 -5.65
N THR A 119 -10.75 -12.82 -5.75
CA THR A 119 -11.82 -13.02 -4.77
C THR A 119 -12.56 -14.31 -4.98
#